data_AF-A0A7X7RRH7-F1
#
_entry.id   AF-A0A7X7RRH7-F1
#
_cell.length_a   1.000
_cell.length_b   1.000
_cell.length_c   1.000
_cell.angle_alpha   90.00
_cell.angle_beta   90.00
_cell.angle_gamma   90.00
#
_symmetry.space_group_name_H-M   'P 1'
#
loop_
_entity.id
_entity.type
_entity.pdbx_description
1 polymer ?
#
loop_
_entity_poly.entity_id
_entity_poly.type
_entity_poly.pdbx_seq_one_letter_code
_entity_poly.pdbx_strand_id
1 'polypeptide(L)'
;MKTKKGSIGICLTVFAVVAFALIGCGSQGSSKGLKVNIGYFNNVTHGQALYMKQEGTLEKALNKGATSTEDEVSIRWNAFNAGPAEVEALFSGAIDIGFIGPVPAISANVKSKGDVTVIAGASNAGAELVKSAGSAIESVKDLDGKTISIPQIGNTQHL
;
A
#
# COMPACT_ATOMS: atom_id res chain seq x y z
N MET A 1 -2.28 -53.18 -59.59
CA MET A 1 -3.14 -52.56 -58.56
C MET A 1 -2.31 -52.28 -57.31
N LYS A 2 -1.98 -51.02 -57.02
CA LYS A 2 -1.41 -50.59 -55.72
C LYS A 2 -2.18 -49.35 -55.27
N THR A 3 -2.84 -49.45 -54.13
CA THR A 3 -3.71 -48.42 -53.54
C THR A 3 -2.89 -47.44 -52.68
N LYS A 4 -3.06 -46.13 -52.93
CA LYS A 4 -2.47 -45.05 -52.12
C LYS A 4 -3.27 -44.88 -50.82
N LYS A 5 -2.69 -45.30 -49.69
CA LYS A 5 -3.13 -44.91 -48.34
C LYS A 5 -2.10 -43.90 -47.81
N GLY A 6 -2.47 -42.62 -47.68
CA GLY A 6 -1.49 -41.63 -47.19
C GLY A 6 -2.03 -40.27 -46.75
N SER A 7 -3.21 -39.84 -47.18
CA SER A 7 -3.59 -38.42 -47.03
C SER A 7 -4.69 -38.12 -46.01
N ILE A 8 -5.31 -39.14 -45.41
CA ILE A 8 -6.48 -38.94 -44.51
C ILE A 8 -6.07 -38.78 -43.03
N GLY A 9 -4.97 -39.41 -42.60
CA GLY A 9 -4.52 -39.34 -41.19
C GLY A 9 -4.05 -37.95 -40.76
N ILE A 10 -3.37 -37.22 -41.65
CA ILE A 10 -2.75 -35.92 -41.34
C ILE A 10 -3.82 -34.82 -41.15
N CYS A 11 -4.94 -34.89 -41.88
CA CYS A 11 -6.03 -33.91 -41.75
C CYS A 11 -6.78 -34.02 -40.41
N LEU A 12 -6.95 -35.24 -39.87
CA LEU A 12 -7.64 -35.43 -38.59
C LEU A 12 -6.80 -34.94 -37.40
N THR A 13 -5.47 -35.07 -37.47
CA THR A 13 -4.58 -34.64 -36.38
C THR A 13 -4.47 -33.12 -36.32
N VAL A 14 -4.49 -32.43 -37.47
CA VAL A 14 -4.44 -30.95 -37.52
C VAL A 14 -5.73 -30.34 -36.99
N PHE A 15 -6.89 -30.95 -37.24
CA PHE A 15 -8.18 -30.45 -36.74
C PHE A 15 -8.30 -30.59 -35.21
N ALA A 16 -7.74 -31.66 -34.63
CA ALA A 16 -7.73 -31.86 -33.18
C ALA A 16 -6.84 -30.84 -32.43
N VAL A 17 -5.73 -30.40 -33.03
CA VAL A 17 -4.83 -29.41 -32.42
C VAL A 17 -5.43 -28.00 -32.44
N VAL A 18 -6.20 -27.64 -33.48
CA VAL A 18 -6.88 -26.33 -33.57
C VAL A 18 -8.07 -26.25 -32.60
N ALA A 19 -8.77 -27.35 -32.35
CA ALA A 19 -9.88 -27.39 -31.40
C ALA A 19 -9.42 -27.19 -29.94
N PHE A 20 -8.20 -27.64 -29.58
CA PHE A 20 -7.64 -27.40 -28.24
C PHE A 20 -7.10 -25.98 -28.04
N ALA A 21 -6.79 -25.24 -29.11
CA ALA A 21 -6.29 -23.87 -29.02
C ALA A 21 -7.37 -22.82 -28.69
N LEU A 22 -8.66 -23.18 -28.77
CA LEU A 22 -9.79 -22.25 -28.55
C LEU A 22 -10.43 -22.34 -27.16
N ILE A 23 -9.95 -23.25 -26.29
CA ILE A 23 -10.47 -23.40 -24.91
C ILE A 23 -9.76 -22.43 -23.92
N GLY A 24 -8.76 -21.67 -24.39
CA GLY A 24 -7.93 -20.80 -23.56
C GLY A 24 -8.48 -19.39 -23.26
N CYS A 25 -9.58 -18.95 -23.88
CA CYS A 25 -10.22 -17.66 -23.60
C CYS A 25 -11.47 -17.84 -22.73
N GLY A 26 -11.32 -18.49 -21.58
CA GLY A 26 -12.19 -18.20 -20.45
C GLY A 26 -11.74 -16.87 -19.88
N SER A 27 -12.53 -15.81 -20.07
CA SER A 27 -12.41 -14.59 -19.28
C SER A 27 -12.54 -14.97 -17.82
N GLN A 28 -11.40 -15.17 -17.14
CA GLN A 28 -11.32 -15.20 -15.70
C GLN A 28 -11.76 -13.82 -15.24
N GLY A 29 -13.06 -13.69 -14.97
CA GLY A 29 -13.58 -12.65 -14.10
C GLY A 29 -12.85 -12.81 -12.78
N SER A 30 -11.74 -12.08 -12.63
CA SER A 30 -11.01 -12.00 -11.39
C SER A 30 -11.77 -11.05 -10.47
N SER A 31 -12.95 -11.47 -10.01
CA SER A 31 -13.48 -10.99 -8.74
C SER A 31 -12.80 -11.81 -7.64
N LYS A 32 -11.47 -11.68 -7.53
CA LYS A 32 -10.77 -12.11 -6.33
C LYS A 32 -10.86 -10.92 -5.39
N GLY A 33 -11.52 -11.11 -4.24
CA GLY A 33 -11.70 -10.08 -3.21
C GLY A 33 -10.47 -9.18 -3.11
N LEU A 34 -10.70 -7.87 -3.25
CA LEU A 34 -9.62 -6.89 -3.35
C LEU A 34 -8.88 -6.86 -2.02
N LYS A 35 -7.57 -7.10 -2.04
CA LYS A 35 -6.72 -6.93 -0.86
C LYS A 35 -6.01 -5.60 -0.93
N VAL A 36 -6.17 -4.78 0.11
CA VAL A 36 -5.50 -3.48 0.25
C VAL A 36 -4.56 -3.53 1.45
N ASN A 37 -3.30 -3.20 1.21
CA ASN A 37 -2.23 -3.17 2.19
C ASN A 37 -2.01 -1.71 2.63
N ILE A 38 -2.15 -1.45 3.92
CA ILE A 38 -2.08 -0.10 4.48
C ILE A 38 -0.85 0.03 5.36
N GLY A 39 -0.03 1.05 5.11
CA GLY A 39 1.08 1.48 5.97
C GLY A 39 0.62 2.43 7.07
N TYR A 40 1.17 2.27 8.27
CA TYR A 40 0.96 3.18 9.39
C TYR A 40 2.09 3.05 10.42
N PHE A 41 2.19 3.96 11.40
CA PHE A 41 3.11 3.82 12.53
C PHE A 41 2.39 3.37 13.79
N ASN A 42 3.03 2.48 14.55
CA ASN A 42 2.48 1.98 15.81
C ASN A 42 2.79 2.93 16.98
N ASN A 43 2.30 4.17 16.91
CA ASN A 43 2.54 5.19 17.92
C ASN A 43 1.36 6.19 18.06
N VAL A 44 1.43 7.04 19.10
CA VAL A 44 0.35 7.96 19.46
C VAL A 44 0.05 9.00 18.37
N THR A 45 1.04 9.39 17.56
CA THR A 45 0.84 10.37 16.49
C THR A 45 0.02 9.80 15.32
N HIS A 46 -0.21 8.47 15.30
CA HIS A 46 -1.05 7.77 14.32
C HIS A 46 -2.32 7.21 14.99
N GLY A 47 -2.80 7.84 16.06
CA GLY A 47 -3.98 7.39 16.82
C GLY A 47 -5.22 7.13 15.96
N GLN A 48 -5.44 7.92 14.91
CA GLN A 48 -6.53 7.71 13.96
C GLN A 48 -6.40 6.37 13.21
N ALA A 49 -5.20 6.03 12.72
CA ALA A 49 -4.94 4.76 12.05
C ALA A 49 -5.07 3.56 13.02
N LEU A 50 -4.57 3.72 14.25
CA LEU A 50 -4.72 2.71 15.30
C LEU A 50 -6.20 2.46 15.64
N TYR A 51 -6.99 3.53 15.76
CA TYR A 51 -8.43 3.43 16.00
C TYR A 51 -9.15 2.76 14.82
N MET A 52 -8.87 3.19 13.58
CA MET A 52 -9.47 2.60 12.39
C MET A 52 -9.18 1.09 12.30
N LYS A 53 -7.93 0.69 12.54
CA LYS A 53 -7.51 -0.71 12.57
C LYS A 53 -8.23 -1.51 13.66
N GLN A 54 -8.28 -0.97 14.89
CA GLN A 54 -8.85 -1.67 16.03
C GLN A 54 -10.37 -1.89 15.87
N GLU A 55 -11.07 -0.86 15.40
CA GLU A 55 -12.52 -0.88 15.25
C GLU A 55 -12.98 -1.46 13.91
N GLY A 56 -12.05 -1.73 12.99
CA GLY A 56 -12.33 -2.20 11.64
C GLY A 56 -13.20 -1.24 10.83
N THR A 57 -13.09 0.07 11.07
CA THR A 57 -14.02 1.06 10.49
C THR A 57 -13.82 1.22 9.00
N LEU A 58 -12.59 1.06 8.50
CA LEU A 58 -12.29 1.15 7.08
C LEU A 58 -12.82 -0.06 6.31
N GLU A 59 -12.60 -1.26 6.84
CA GLU A 59 -13.13 -2.53 6.33
C GLU A 59 -14.65 -2.46 6.26
N LYS A 60 -15.31 -2.02 7.34
CA LYS A 60 -16.76 -1.81 7.38
C LYS A 60 -17.20 -0.82 6.32
N ALA A 61 -16.51 0.32 6.17
CA ALA A 61 -16.87 1.36 5.22
C ALA A 61 -16.74 0.89 3.76
N LEU A 62 -15.65 0.21 3.41
CA LEU A 62 -15.39 -0.29 2.06
C LEU A 62 -16.35 -1.42 1.66
N ASN A 63 -16.82 -2.21 2.64
CA ASN A 63 -17.71 -3.34 2.40
C ASN A 63 -19.21 -3.02 2.58
N LYS A 64 -19.60 -1.75 2.80
CA LYS A 64 -21.03 -1.37 2.98
C LYS A 64 -21.95 -1.78 1.82
N GLY A 65 -21.40 -2.02 0.62
CA GLY A 65 -22.13 -2.44 -0.57
C GLY A 65 -21.77 -3.83 -1.09
N ALA A 66 -20.96 -4.61 -0.36
CA ALA A 66 -20.59 -5.95 -0.78
C ALA A 66 -21.83 -6.87 -0.74
N THR A 67 -22.12 -7.53 -1.87
CA THR A 67 -23.29 -8.42 -2.02
C THR A 67 -22.93 -9.90 -1.89
N SER A 68 -21.65 -10.22 -1.98
CA SER A 68 -21.11 -11.55 -1.81
C SER A 68 -19.73 -11.47 -1.15
N THR A 69 -19.25 -12.59 -0.57
CA THR A 69 -17.92 -12.69 0.04
C THR A 69 -16.79 -12.50 -0.97
N GLU A 70 -17.05 -12.74 -2.26
CA GLU A 70 -16.07 -12.52 -3.33
C GLU A 70 -15.89 -11.03 -3.66
N ASP A 71 -16.86 -10.19 -3.29
CA ASP A 71 -16.82 -8.74 -3.46
C ASP A 71 -16.15 -8.02 -2.27
N GLU A 72 -15.82 -8.75 -1.21
CA GLU A 72 -15.28 -8.17 0.01
C GLU A 72 -13.85 -7.65 -0.18
N VAL A 73 -13.63 -6.43 0.28
CA VAL A 73 -12.31 -5.82 0.40
C VAL A 73 -11.68 -6.26 1.73
N SER A 74 -10.54 -6.94 1.64
CA SER A 74 -9.72 -7.31 2.80
C SER A 74 -8.61 -6.29 3.03
N ILE A 75 -8.48 -5.81 4.26
CA ILE A 75 -7.43 -4.85 4.63
C ILE A 75 -6.32 -5.55 5.42
N ARG A 76 -5.08 -5.29 5.04
CA ARG A 76 -3.89 -5.71 5.78
C ARG A 76 -3.12 -4.49 6.26
N TRP A 77 -3.01 -4.35 7.58
CA TRP A 77 -2.25 -3.27 8.22
C TRP A 77 -0.78 -3.67 8.39
N ASN A 78 0.14 -2.83 7.93
CA ASN A 78 1.59 -3.02 8.02
C ASN A 78 2.18 -1.87 8.84
N ALA A 79 2.82 -2.21 9.95
CA ALA A 79 3.41 -1.22 10.85
C ALA A 79 4.83 -0.86 10.41
N PHE A 80 5.13 0.44 10.43
CA PHE A 80 6.45 1.00 10.18
C PHE A 80 6.90 1.86 11.37
N ASN A 81 8.19 2.14 11.42
CA ASN A 81 8.78 2.99 12.47
C ASN A 81 9.19 4.38 11.96
N ALA A 82 9.23 4.57 10.64
CA ALA A 82 9.71 5.78 10.01
C ALA A 82 9.12 5.95 8.60
N GLY A 83 8.99 7.21 8.18
CA GLY A 83 8.39 7.58 6.90
C GLY A 83 9.16 7.12 5.67
N PRO A 84 10.50 7.25 5.60
CA PRO A 84 11.24 6.74 4.46
C PRO A 84 11.03 5.24 4.23
N ALA A 85 11.01 4.43 5.28
CA ALA A 85 10.72 3.00 5.18
C ALA A 85 9.30 2.70 4.67
N GLU A 86 8.30 3.48 5.10
CA GLU A 86 6.94 3.37 4.57
C GLU A 86 6.85 3.78 3.09
N VAL A 87 7.59 4.83 2.68
CA VAL A 87 7.68 5.25 1.27
C VAL A 87 8.38 4.21 0.40
N GLU A 88 9.44 3.57 0.90
CA GLU A 88 10.10 2.44 0.23
C GLU A 88 9.14 1.25 0.05
N ALA A 89 8.34 0.96 1.07
CA ALA A 89 7.29 -0.06 0.98
C ALA A 89 6.21 0.31 -0.06
N LEU A 90 5.82 1.58 -0.14
CA LEU A 90 4.88 2.06 -1.15
C LEU A 90 5.45 1.90 -2.57
N PHE A 91 6.69 2.34 -2.80
CA PHE A 91 7.34 2.25 -4.11
C PHE A 91 7.64 0.81 -4.55
N SER A 92 7.83 -0.12 -3.61
CA SER A 92 8.00 -1.54 -3.93
C SER A 92 6.67 -2.27 -4.18
N GLY A 93 5.53 -1.62 -3.96
CA GLY A 93 4.21 -2.25 -4.01
C GLY A 93 3.91 -3.17 -2.82
N ALA A 94 4.67 -3.07 -1.73
CA ALA A 94 4.42 -3.82 -0.50
C ALA A 94 3.23 -3.25 0.30
N ILE A 95 2.95 -1.95 0.13
CA ILE A 95 1.71 -1.30 0.56
C ILE A 95 1.07 -0.53 -0.59
N ASP A 96 -0.24 -0.36 -0.52
CA ASP A 96 -1.06 0.34 -1.52
C ASP A 96 -1.40 1.76 -1.05
N ILE A 97 -1.58 1.95 0.26
CA ILE A 97 -1.93 3.24 0.89
C ILE A 97 -1.05 3.46 2.11
N GLY A 98 -0.49 4.66 2.28
CA GLY A 98 0.24 5.05 3.49
C GLY A 98 -0.52 6.08 4.33
N PHE A 99 -0.57 5.86 5.64
CA PHE A 99 -0.96 6.88 6.62
C PHE A 99 0.32 7.47 7.20
N ILE A 100 0.77 8.58 6.63
CA ILE A 100 2.12 9.10 6.82
C ILE A 100 2.13 10.62 7.00
N GLY A 101 3.17 11.15 7.64
CA GLY A 101 3.37 12.59 7.82
C GLY A 101 3.65 13.35 6.52
N PRO A 102 3.56 14.69 6.55
CA PRO A 102 3.60 15.53 5.36
C PRO A 102 4.96 15.50 4.63
N VAL A 103 6.07 15.50 5.35
CA VAL A 103 7.43 15.53 4.76
C VAL A 103 7.70 14.27 3.91
N PRO A 104 7.51 13.04 4.43
CA PRO A 104 7.61 11.84 3.60
C PRO A 104 6.59 11.80 2.46
N ALA A 105 5.34 12.25 2.66
CA ALA A 105 4.31 12.26 1.61
C ALA A 105 4.70 13.15 0.42
N ILE A 106 5.16 14.37 0.70
CA ILE A 106 5.65 15.30 -0.33
C ILE A 106 6.89 14.72 -1.02
N SER A 107 7.81 14.14 -0.24
CA SER A 107 9.01 13.50 -0.81
C SER A 107 8.64 12.35 -1.74
N ALA A 108 7.64 11.53 -1.39
CA ALA A 108 7.15 10.44 -2.23
C ALA A 108 6.49 10.96 -3.51
N ASN A 109 5.62 11.97 -3.41
CA ASN A 109 4.98 12.61 -4.56
C ASN A 109 6.02 13.18 -5.54
N VAL A 110 7.01 13.93 -5.05
CA VAL A 110 8.06 14.53 -5.90
C VAL A 110 8.92 13.44 -6.54
N LYS A 111 9.40 12.45 -5.78
CA LYS A 111 10.25 11.37 -6.30
C LYS A 111 9.53 10.51 -7.34
N SER A 112 8.23 10.30 -7.17
CA SER A 112 7.39 9.55 -8.09
C SER A 112 6.84 10.39 -9.25
N LYS A 113 7.19 11.68 -9.33
CA LYS A 113 6.68 12.62 -10.35
C LYS A 113 5.15 12.72 -10.37
N GLY A 114 4.53 12.65 -9.19
CA GLY A 114 3.08 12.78 -9.02
C GLY A 114 2.30 11.46 -9.05
N ASP A 115 2.94 10.31 -9.27
CA ASP A 115 2.26 9.01 -9.24
C ASP A 115 1.72 8.68 -7.83
N VAL A 116 2.51 8.98 -6.79
CA VAL A 116 1.99 8.98 -5.40
C VAL A 116 1.23 10.26 -5.13
N THR A 117 -0.06 10.14 -4.81
CA THR A 117 -0.95 11.28 -4.56
C THR A 117 -1.47 11.30 -3.12
N VAL A 118 -1.61 12.51 -2.56
CA VAL A 118 -2.26 12.71 -1.25
C VAL A 118 -3.77 12.77 -1.46
N ILE A 119 -4.48 11.80 -0.87
CA ILE A 119 -5.94 11.66 -1.06
C ILE A 119 -6.78 12.38 0.00
N ALA A 120 -6.25 12.54 1.21
CA ALA A 120 -6.94 13.18 2.33
C ALA A 120 -5.96 13.66 3.39
N GLY A 121 -6.28 14.77 4.05
CA GLY A 121 -5.63 15.17 5.30
C GLY A 121 -6.27 14.46 6.49
N ALA A 122 -5.45 13.98 7.44
CA ALA A 122 -5.91 13.26 8.63
C ALA A 122 -5.81 14.07 9.93
N SER A 123 -5.07 15.17 9.92
CA SER A 123 -4.90 16.10 11.03
C SER A 123 -4.72 17.52 10.52
N ASN A 124 -5.11 18.49 11.34
CA ASN A 124 -4.95 19.92 11.06
C ASN A 124 -4.17 20.57 12.22
N ALA A 125 -2.89 20.22 12.32
CA ALA A 125 -1.91 20.80 13.26
C ALA A 125 -0.49 20.34 12.87
N GLY A 126 0.53 21.03 13.40
CA GLY A 126 1.94 20.66 13.25
C GLY A 126 2.42 19.67 14.31
N ALA A 127 3.75 19.47 14.36
CA ALA A 127 4.40 18.75 15.45
C ALA A 127 4.89 19.75 16.52
N GLU A 128 4.86 19.35 17.78
CA GLU A 128 5.39 20.12 18.90
C GLU A 128 6.53 19.38 19.59
N LEU A 129 7.52 20.12 20.07
CA LEU A 129 8.59 19.58 20.90
C LEU A 129 8.12 19.53 22.35
N VAL A 130 8.07 18.34 22.92
CA VAL A 130 7.74 18.12 24.32
C VAL A 130 9.04 17.92 25.11
N LYS A 131 9.20 18.69 26.20
CA LYS A 131 10.29 18.50 27.16
C LYS A 131 9.82 17.72 28.38
N SER A 132 10.75 17.03 29.04
CA SER A 132 10.46 16.50 30.38
C SER A 132 10.30 17.66 31.37
N ALA A 133 9.44 17.47 32.38
CA ALA A 133 9.13 18.51 33.36
C ALA A 133 10.36 19.03 34.13
N GLY A 134 11.37 18.17 34.32
CA GLY A 134 12.65 18.52 34.97
C GLY A 134 13.77 18.92 34.01
N SER A 135 13.49 19.06 32.71
CA SER A 135 14.52 19.48 31.75
C SER A 135 14.86 20.96 31.92
N ALA A 136 16.16 21.28 31.86
CA ALA A 136 16.67 22.66 31.81
C ALA A 136 16.46 23.34 30.43
N ILE A 137 15.89 22.64 29.46
CA ILE A 137 15.50 23.22 28.16
C ILE A 137 14.24 24.06 28.41
N GLU A 138 14.28 25.35 28.13
CA GLU A 138 13.11 26.25 28.23
C GLU A 138 12.71 26.80 26.87
N SER A 139 13.59 26.72 25.88
CA SER A 139 13.36 27.19 24.53
C SER A 139 14.11 26.34 23.50
N VAL A 140 13.76 26.50 22.22
CA VAL A 140 14.47 25.87 21.09
C VAL A 140 15.95 26.28 21.06
N LYS A 141 16.30 27.49 21.55
CA LYS A 141 17.68 27.97 21.60
C LYS A 141 18.57 27.10 22.50
N ASP A 142 18.01 26.47 23.51
CA ASP A 142 18.77 25.62 24.45
C ASP A 142 19.19 24.29 23.81
N LEU A 143 18.66 23.98 22.62
CA LEU A 143 19.06 22.84 21.81
C LEU A 143 20.34 23.10 21.01
N ASP A 144 20.84 24.34 20.97
CA ASP A 144 22.09 24.65 20.28
C ASP A 144 23.27 23.86 20.85
N GLY A 145 24.07 23.26 19.96
CA GLY A 145 25.15 22.35 20.31
C GLY A 145 24.73 21.03 20.97
N LYS A 146 23.42 20.73 21.11
CA LYS A 146 22.93 19.44 21.61
C LYS A 146 22.77 18.44 20.48
N THR A 147 22.86 17.15 20.81
CA THR A 147 22.51 16.07 19.90
C THR A 147 21.02 15.79 19.95
N ILE A 148 20.35 15.83 18.79
CA ILE A 148 18.93 15.51 18.64
C ILE A 148 18.79 14.18 17.91
N SER A 149 18.20 13.19 18.60
CA SER A 149 17.92 11.88 18.00
C SER A 149 16.61 11.94 17.21
N ILE A 150 16.66 11.49 15.96
CA ILE A 150 15.51 11.32 15.08
C ILE A 150 15.39 9.86 14.63
N PRO A 151 14.18 9.36 14.29
CA PRO A 151 14.03 7.96 13.90
C PRO A 151 14.81 7.58 12.63
N GLN A 152 14.86 8.49 11.66
CA GLN A 152 15.55 8.34 10.38
C GLN A 152 15.64 9.70 9.68
N ILE A 153 16.68 9.90 8.87
CA ILE A 153 16.83 11.06 7.97
C ILE A 153 15.68 11.09 6.95
N GLY A 154 15.06 12.26 6.78
CA GLY A 154 13.92 12.44 5.87
C GLY A 154 12.55 12.22 6.50
N ASN A 155 12.48 12.06 7.83
CA ASN A 155 11.22 12.17 8.58
C ASN A 155 10.82 13.62 8.83
N THR A 156 9.58 13.83 9.28
CA THR A 156 9.06 15.14 9.68
C THR A 156 9.89 15.84 10.75
N GLN A 157 10.55 15.12 11.66
CA GLN A 157 11.39 15.75 12.70
C GLN A 157 12.77 16.20 12.19
N HIS A 158 13.14 15.82 10.97
CA HIS A 158 14.41 16.20 10.35
C HIS A 158 14.34 17.58 9.66
N LEU A 159 13.15 17.99 9.20
CA LEU A 159 12.91 19.21 8.42
C LEU A 159 11.88 20.09 9.12
#